data_AF-A0AAQ3WLE7-F1
#
_entry.id   AF-A0AAQ3WLE7-F1
#
_cell.length_a   1.000
_cell.length_b   1.000
_cell.length_c   1.000
_cell.angle_alpha   90.00
_cell.angle_beta   90.00
_cell.angle_gamma   90.00
#
_symmetry.space_group_name_H-M   'P 1'
#
loop_
_entity.id
_entity.type
_entity.pdbx_description
1 polymer ?
#
loop_
_entity_poly.entity_id
_entity_poly.type
_entity_poly.pdbx_seq_one_letter_code
_entity_poly.pdbx_strand_id
1 'polypeptide(L)'
;MILSSVDLGLPPWEIVAFLTSGLALSSFALSGLYCTHQDISREYASILLGITNTVGAVPGIIGVALTGYLLDSTHSWSVSLFAPSIFFYITGTAVWLAFASSEPQDFSKSERES
;
A
#
# COMPACT_ATOMS: atom_id res chain seq x y z
N MET A 1 28.51 -8.29 -1.94
CA MET A 1 29.27 -7.01 -1.87
C MET A 1 28.55 -5.95 -2.71
N ILE A 2 27.32 -5.56 -2.35
CA ILE A 2 26.50 -4.54 -3.05
C ILE A 2 25.62 -3.79 -2.04
N LEU A 3 26.18 -3.35 -0.90
CA LEU A 3 25.45 -2.56 0.11
C LEU A 3 25.89 -1.08 0.10
N SER A 4 26.58 -0.64 -0.96
CA SER A 4 27.26 0.67 -1.01
C SER A 4 26.89 1.54 -2.21
N SER A 5 25.82 1.23 -2.94
CA SER A 5 25.48 2.01 -4.17
C SER A 5 24.64 3.26 -3.90
N VAL A 6 24.31 3.56 -2.64
CA VAL A 6 23.62 4.80 -2.25
C VAL A 6 24.27 5.36 -0.99
N ASP A 7 25.54 5.74 -1.09
CA ASP A 7 26.15 6.60 -0.09
C ASP A 7 25.69 8.03 -0.39
N LEU A 8 24.56 8.43 0.19
CA LEU A 8 24.03 9.79 0.08
C LEU A 8 24.93 10.82 0.81
N GLY A 9 26.04 10.38 1.44
CA GLY A 9 26.87 11.21 2.29
C GLY A 9 26.17 11.66 3.57
N LEU A 10 24.99 11.10 3.86
CA LEU A 10 24.17 11.48 5.00
C LEU A 10 24.60 10.70 6.24
N PRO A 11 24.68 11.36 7.40
CA PRO A 11 25.00 10.69 8.64
C PRO A 11 23.92 9.66 9.01
N PRO A 12 24.26 8.55 9.69
CA PRO A 12 23.32 7.45 9.97
C PRO A 12 22.02 7.86 10.67
N TRP A 13 22.06 8.90 11.51
CA TRP A 13 20.89 9.40 12.23
C TRP A 13 19.84 10.03 11.31
N GLU A 14 20.25 10.67 10.21
CA GLU A 14 19.32 11.24 9.22
C GLU A 14 18.59 10.13 8.47
N ILE A 15 19.31 9.08 8.07
CA ILE A 15 18.73 7.90 7.41
C ILE A 15 17.67 7.26 8.32
N VAL A 16 18.00 7.07 9.60
CA VAL A 16 17.06 6.52 10.58
C VAL A 16 15.86 7.45 10.77
N ALA A 17 16.06 8.77 10.81
CA ALA A 17 14.96 9.74 10.94
C ALA A 17 14.02 9.70 9.73
N PHE A 18 14.55 9.63 8.49
CA PHE A 18 13.74 9.52 7.27
C PHE A 18 12.99 8.19 7.20
N LEU A 19 13.64 7.08 7.52
CA LEU A 19 12.97 5.78 7.54
C LEU A 19 11.88 5.71 8.62
N THR A 20 12.16 6.23 9.82
CA THR A 20 11.22 6.23 10.94
C THR A 20 10.00 7.09 10.63
N SER A 21 10.20 8.30 10.11
CA SER A 21 9.10 9.18 9.71
C SER A 21 8.28 8.58 8.56
N GLY A 22 8.92 7.96 7.57
CA GLY A 22 8.23 7.24 6.50
C GLY A 22 7.35 6.10 7.02
N LEU A 23 7.89 5.27 7.93
CA LEU A 23 7.14 4.17 8.55
C LEU A 23 5.98 4.68 9.43
N ALA A 24 6.20 5.77 10.17
CA ALA A 24 5.16 6.39 10.97
C ALA A 24 4.00 6.89 10.08
N LEU A 25 4.31 7.60 8.99
CA LEU A 25 3.31 8.06 8.01
C LEU A 25 2.58 6.90 7.34
N SER A 26 3.29 5.80 7.01
CA SER A 26 2.66 4.59 6.48
C SER A 26 1.64 3.99 7.46
N SER A 27 1.89 4.08 8.76
CA SER A 27 0.98 3.55 9.79
C SER A 27 -0.34 4.34 9.84
N PHE A 28 -0.30 5.65 9.60
CA PHE A 28 -1.51 6.46 9.48
C PHE A 28 -2.37 6.05 8.27
N ALA A 29 -1.74 5.72 7.13
CA ALA A 29 -2.46 5.23 5.96
C ALA A 29 -3.18 3.90 6.23
N LEU A 30 -2.54 2.98 6.97
CA LEU A 30 -3.15 1.72 7.39
C LEU A 30 -4.37 1.95 8.29
N SER A 31 -4.26 2.88 9.25
CA SER A 31 -5.38 3.23 10.15
C SER A 31 -6.63 3.66 9.36
N GLY A 32 -6.44 4.49 8.33
CA GLY A 32 -7.53 4.89 7.43
C GLY A 32 -8.21 3.69 6.75
N LEU A 33 -7.43 2.76 6.21
CA LEU A 33 -7.94 1.55 5.55
C LEU A 33 -8.81 0.70 6.49
N TYR A 34 -8.37 0.47 7.73
CA TYR A 34 -9.10 -0.37 8.69
C TYR A 34 -10.40 0.28 9.18
N CYS A 35 -10.41 1.61 9.35
CA CYS A 35 -11.61 2.34 9.75
C CYS A 35 -12.66 2.37 8.64
N THR A 36 -12.27 2.55 7.37
CA THR A 36 -13.21 2.61 6.23
C THR A 36 -14.10 1.37 6.12
N HIS A 37 -13.58 0.16 6.39
CA HIS A 37 -14.37 -1.07 6.32
C HIS A 37 -15.42 -1.13 7.45
N GLN A 38 -15.08 -0.62 8.64
CA GLN A 38 -16.00 -0.57 9.78
C GLN A 38 -17.07 0.51 9.61
N ASP A 39 -16.72 1.63 8.98
CA ASP A 39 -17.65 2.73 8.68
C ASP A 39 -18.67 2.34 7.60
N ILE A 40 -18.27 1.57 6.59
CA ILE A 40 -19.16 1.10 5.50
C ILE A 40 -20.14 0.02 6.00
N SER A 41 -19.68 -0.94 6.82
CA SER A 41 -20.53 -2.01 7.35
C SER A 41 -19.97 -2.58 8.65
N ARG A 42 -20.69 -2.44 9.77
CA ARG A 42 -20.29 -3.06 11.04
C ARG A 42 -20.48 -4.58 11.05
N GLU A 43 -21.42 -5.11 10.25
CA GLU A 43 -21.75 -6.53 10.22
C GLU A 43 -20.80 -7.34 9.32
N TYR A 44 -20.37 -6.77 8.19
CA TYR A 44 -19.51 -7.45 7.21
C TYR A 44 -18.04 -6.99 7.24
N ALA A 45 -17.64 -6.12 8.19
CA ALA A 45 -16.29 -5.54 8.27
C ALA A 45 -15.15 -6.57 8.15
N SER A 46 -15.27 -7.70 8.86
CA SER A 46 -14.21 -8.74 8.88
C SER A 46 -14.08 -9.48 7.55
N ILE A 47 -15.19 -9.75 6.88
CA ILE A 47 -15.21 -10.43 5.57
C ILE A 47 -14.64 -9.48 4.51
N LEU A 48 -15.08 -8.23 4.52
CA LEU A 48 -14.63 -7.20 3.59
C LEU A 48 -13.13 -6.95 3.75
N LEU A 49 -12.63 -6.87 4.99
CA LEU A 49 -11.20 -6.76 5.28
C LEU A 49 -10.41 -7.98 4.79
N GLY A 50 -10.94 -9.19 4.96
CA GLY A 50 -10.32 -10.43 4.48
C GLY A 50 -10.19 -10.48 2.95
N ILE A 51 -11.23 -10.03 2.24
CA ILE A 51 -11.22 -9.90 0.78
C ILE A 51 -10.16 -8.87 0.36
N THR A 52 -10.16 -7.68 0.97
CA THR A 52 -9.18 -6.63 0.66
C THR A 52 -7.73 -7.10 0.90
N ASN A 53 -7.46 -7.85 1.98
CA ASN A 53 -6.13 -8.40 2.24
C ASN A 53 -5.72 -9.44 1.18
N THR A 54 -6.66 -10.28 0.74
CA THR A 54 -6.41 -11.28 -0.31
C THR A 54 -6.12 -10.60 -1.65
N VAL A 55 -6.92 -9.60 -2.01
CA VAL A 55 -6.72 -8.80 -3.23
C VAL A 55 -5.40 -8.03 -3.17
N GLY A 56 -4.99 -7.55 -1.99
CA GLY A 56 -3.69 -6.88 -1.79
C GLY A 56 -2.48 -7.80 -1.90
N ALA A 57 -2.61 -9.08 -1.53
CA ALA A 57 -1.51 -10.04 -1.59
C ALA A 57 -1.07 -10.38 -3.03
N VAL A 58 -2.03 -10.43 -3.97
CA VAL A 58 -1.77 -10.78 -5.39
C VAL A 58 -0.76 -9.83 -6.06
N PRO A 59 -0.96 -8.50 -6.06
CA PRO A 59 0.03 -7.56 -6.60
C PRO A 59 1.33 -7.55 -5.79
N GLY A 60 1.31 -7.89 -4.50
CA GLY A 60 2.54 -8.10 -3.71
C GLY A 60 3.42 -9.22 -4.30
N ILE A 61 2.82 -10.36 -4.63
CA ILE A 61 3.54 -11.51 -5.22
C ILE A 61 4.08 -11.16 -6.61
N ILE A 62 3.23 -10.57 -7.46
CA ILE A 62 3.61 -10.18 -8.82
C ILE A 62 4.68 -9.07 -8.80
N GLY A 63 4.54 -8.11 -7.88
CA GLY A 63 5.45 -6.98 -7.70
C GLY A 63 6.87 -7.41 -7.33
N VAL A 64 7.03 -8.47 -6.51
CA VAL A 64 8.34 -9.03 -6.18
C VAL A 64 9.02 -9.62 -7.42
N ALA A 65 8.28 -10.42 -8.21
CA ALA A 65 8.82 -10.99 -9.44
C ALA A 65 9.19 -9.90 -10.46
N LEU A 66 8.33 -8.88 -10.62
CA LEU A 66 8.57 -7.74 -11.48
C LEU A 66 9.82 -6.96 -11.05
N THR A 67 9.95 -6.67 -9.76
CA THR A 67 11.14 -5.99 -9.20
C THR A 67 12.42 -6.79 -9.46
N GLY A 68 12.37 -8.12 -9.32
CA GLY A 68 13.50 -8.99 -9.63
C GLY A 68 13.92 -8.89 -11.10
N TYR A 69 12.96 -8.87 -12.02
CA TYR A 69 13.22 -8.68 -13.45
C TYR A 69 13.80 -7.30 -13.78
N LEU A 70 13.24 -6.23 -13.18
CA LEU A 70 13.75 -4.87 -13.33
C LEU A 70 15.16 -4.72 -12.76
N LEU A 71 15.48 -5.43 -11.69
CA LEU A 71 16.81 -5.42 -11.09
C LEU A 71 17.85 -6.06 -12.03
N ASP A 72 17.51 -7.20 -12.62
CA ASP A 72 18.36 -7.90 -13.57
C ASP A 72 18.63 -7.06 -14.83
N SER A 73 17.62 -6.34 -15.31
CA SER A 73 17.73 -5.48 -16.51
C SER A 73 18.49 -4.17 -16.28
N THR A 74 18.31 -3.54 -15.11
CA THR A 74 18.82 -2.18 -14.84
C THR A 74 20.17 -2.20 -14.12
N HIS A 75 20.53 -3.33 -13.50
CA HIS A 75 21.70 -3.50 -12.61
C HIS A 75 21.79 -2.47 -11.46
N SER A 76 20.72 -1.71 -11.19
CA SER A 76 20.64 -0.68 -10.17
C SER A 76 19.45 -0.93 -9.27
N TRP A 77 19.74 -1.32 -8.02
CA TRP A 77 18.71 -1.67 -7.03
C TRP A 77 17.77 -0.53 -6.69
N SER A 78 18.31 0.69 -6.59
CA SER A 78 17.54 1.88 -6.25
C SER A 78 16.50 2.19 -7.33
N VAL A 79 16.89 2.18 -8.60
CA VAL A 79 15.96 2.52 -9.69
C VAL A 79 14.90 1.43 -9.84
N SER A 80 15.30 0.16 -9.78
CA SER A 80 14.40 -0.98 -9.93
C SER A 80 13.38 -1.10 -8.80
N LEU A 81 13.64 -0.55 -7.61
CA LEU A 81 12.69 -0.51 -6.51
C LEU A 81 11.89 0.77 -6.43
N PHE A 82 12.56 1.94 -6.44
CA PHE A 82 11.90 3.21 -6.19
C PHE A 82 11.01 3.62 -7.36
N ALA A 83 11.40 3.38 -8.61
CA ALA A 83 10.59 3.77 -9.78
C ALA A 83 9.22 3.09 -9.81
N PRO A 84 9.11 1.74 -9.73
CA PRO A 84 7.80 1.09 -9.68
C PRO A 84 7.04 1.42 -8.40
N SER A 85 7.73 1.52 -7.25
CA SER A 85 7.06 1.87 -5.98
C SER A 85 6.39 3.25 -6.06
N ILE A 86 7.11 4.28 -6.53
CA ILE A 86 6.56 5.63 -6.68
C ILE A 86 5.36 5.63 -7.64
N PHE A 87 5.47 4.92 -8.77
CA PHE A 87 4.38 4.79 -9.73
C PHE A 87 3.11 4.19 -9.09
N PHE A 88 3.24 3.06 -8.38
CA PHE A 88 2.11 2.40 -7.73
C PHE A 88 1.54 3.23 -6.57
N TYR A 89 2.37 3.92 -5.79
CA TYR A 89 1.88 4.80 -4.73
C TYR A 89 1.09 5.98 -5.29
N ILE A 90 1.61 6.69 -6.30
CA ILE A 90 0.91 7.84 -6.88
C ILE A 90 -0.40 7.42 -7.55
N THR A 91 -0.37 6.35 -8.35
CA THR A 91 -1.58 5.84 -9.02
C THR A 91 -2.60 5.32 -8.01
N GLY A 92 -2.16 4.60 -6.98
CA GLY A 92 -3.02 4.14 -5.89
C GLY A 92 -3.66 5.28 -5.12
N THR A 93 -2.90 6.33 -4.78
CA THR A 93 -3.43 7.53 -4.13
C THR A 93 -4.42 8.27 -5.04
N ALA A 94 -4.12 8.41 -6.34
CA ALA A 94 -5.02 9.06 -7.28
C ALA A 94 -6.36 8.32 -7.41
N VAL A 95 -6.32 6.99 -7.51
CA VAL A 95 -7.52 6.15 -7.57
C VAL A 95 -8.31 6.24 -6.26
N TRP A 96 -7.62 6.20 -5.11
CA TRP A 96 -8.26 6.37 -3.80
C TRP A 96 -8.96 7.72 -3.69
N LEU A 97 -8.30 8.82 -4.06
CA LEU A 97 -8.92 10.15 -4.01
C LEU A 97 -10.10 10.31 -4.97
N ALA A 98 -10.10 9.62 -6.10
CA ALA A 98 -11.17 9.71 -7.09
C ALA A 98 -12.40 8.86 -6.75
N PHE A 99 -12.21 7.68 -6.12
CA PHE A 99 -13.27 6.67 -5.98
C PHE A 99 -13.58 6.23 -4.55
N ALA A 100 -12.78 6.62 -3.55
CA ALA A 100 -13.09 6.27 -2.17
C ALA A 100 -14.35 7.02 -1.70
N SER A 101 -15.34 6.26 -1.24
CA SER A 101 -16.49 6.77 -0.48
C SER A 101 -16.60 6.00 0.82
N SER A 102 -16.92 6.71 1.89
CA SER A 102 -17.09 6.19 3.25
C SER A 102 -18.56 6.19 3.69
N GLU A 103 -19.51 6.31 2.76
CA GLU A 103 -20.93 6.32 3.10
C GLU A 103 -21.39 4.94 3.61
N PRO A 104 -22.06 4.87 4.78
CA PRO A 104 -22.59 3.63 5.33
C PRO A 104 -23.54 2.96 4.34
N GLN A 105 -23.23 1.73 3.94
CA GLN A 105 -24.08 0.96 3.03
C GLN A 105 -25.08 0.16 3.88
N ASP A 106 -26.37 0.41 3.71
CA ASP A 106 -27.43 -0.30 4.42
C ASP A 106 -27.77 -1.61 3.70
N PHE A 107 -27.11 -2.69 4.11
CA PHE A 107 -27.33 -4.04 3.57
C PHE A 107 -28.70 -4.63 3.97
N SER A 108 -29.44 -4.01 4.91
CA SER A 108 -30.73 -4.53 5.41
C SER A 108 -31.91 -4.35 4.44
N LYS A 109 -31.74 -3.59 3.34
CA LYS A 109 -32.78 -3.46 2.31
C LYS A 109 -32.88 -4.67 1.38
N SER A 110 -31.85 -5.53 1.32
CA SER A 110 -31.85 -6.70 0.42
C SER A 110 -32.66 -7.90 0.95
N GLU A 111 -32.89 -8.02 2.27
CA GLU A 111 -33.62 -9.15 2.86
C GLU A 111 -35.14 -8.94 2.94
N ARG A 112 -35.64 -7.73 2.62
CA ARG A 112 -37.09 -7.44 2.62
C ARG A 112 -37.76 -7.54 1.25
N GLU A 113 -37.02 -7.92 0.20
CA GLU A 113 -37.54 -8.13 -1.16
C GLU A 113 -37.22 -9.53 -1.73
N SER A 114 -37.13 -10.57 -0.88
CA SER A 114 -37.19 -11.97 -1.33
C SER A 114 -38.31 -12.74 -0.64
#